data_AF-A0A8W8J365-F1
#
_entry.id   AF-A0A8W8J365-F1
#
_cell.length_a   1.000
_cell.length_b   1.000
_cell.length_c   1.000
_cell.angle_alpha   90.00
_cell.angle_beta   90.00
_cell.angle_gamma   90.00
#
_symmetry.space_group_name_H-M   'P 1'
#
loop_
_entity.id
_entity.type
_entity.pdbx_description
1 polymer ?
#
loop_
_entity_poly.entity_id
_entity_poly.type
_entity_poly.pdbx_seq_one_letter_code
_entity_poly.pdbx_strand_id
1 'polypeptide(L)'
;MFIILSVLYVILCAEAASKASDPAYVRCNRECIVERNVCSSDCRLREELSNRMEIMHCLIECNDEYVECEAECACVSKCSSDLKACTSGCNTHPFQNRWDRRQCRRDCIHEDEICQDLC
;
A
#
# COMPACT_ATOMS: atom_id res chain seq x y z
N MET A 1 -32.03 -0.28 8.30
CA MET A 1 -31.27 -0.25 7.02
C MET A 1 -30.40 1.00 6.89
N PHE A 2 -30.94 2.22 7.08
CA PHE A 2 -30.15 3.47 7.05
C PHE A 2 -28.99 3.55 8.04
N ILE A 3 -29.15 3.02 9.26
CA ILE A 3 -28.09 3.01 10.28
C ILE A 3 -26.92 2.11 9.85
N ILE A 4 -27.20 0.97 9.23
CA ILE A 4 -26.17 0.02 8.79
C ILE A 4 -25.38 0.61 7.61
N LEU A 5 -26.07 1.24 6.65
CA LEU A 5 -25.44 1.91 5.51
C LEU A 5 -24.56 3.09 5.93
N SER A 6 -25.00 3.89 6.92
CA SER A 6 -24.21 5.00 7.44
C SER A 6 -22.98 4.53 8.21
N VAL A 7 -23.08 3.45 9.00
CA VAL A 7 -21.92 2.87 9.69
C VAL A 7 -20.90 2.30 8.68
N LEU A 8 -21.35 1.56 7.67
CA LEU A 8 -20.48 1.05 6.59
C LEU A 8 -19.77 2.18 5.85
N TYR A 9 -20.49 3.27 5.55
CA TYR A 9 -19.90 4.44 4.90
C TYR A 9 -18.80 5.09 5.74
N VAL A 10 -19.03 5.24 7.05
CA VAL A 10 -18.01 5.79 7.97
C VAL A 10 -16.77 4.90 8.06
N ILE A 11 -16.95 3.58 8.09
CA ILE A 11 -15.82 2.61 8.12
C ILE A 11 -14.99 2.73 6.84
N LEU A 12 -15.64 2.75 5.68
CA LEU A 12 -14.95 2.90 4.38
C LEU A 12 -14.20 4.24 4.28
N CYS A 13 -14.80 5.33 4.75
CA CYS A 13 -14.13 6.63 4.77
C CYS A 13 -12.93 6.67 5.73
N ALA A 14 -13.00 5.97 6.87
CA ALA A 14 -11.90 5.89 7.83
C ALA A 14 -10.71 5.10 7.26
N GLU A 15 -10.97 3.99 6.56
CA GLU A 15 -9.94 3.20 5.89
C GLU A 15 -9.27 3.95 4.72
N ALA A 16 -10.05 4.70 3.94
CA ALA A 16 -9.49 5.54 2.89
C ALA A 16 -8.61 6.67 3.46
N ALA A 17 -9.06 7.29 4.56
CA ALA A 17 -8.32 8.36 5.23
C ALA A 17 -7.02 7.86 5.89
N SER A 18 -7.03 6.63 6.45
CA SER A 18 -5.83 6.06 7.06
C SER A 18 -4.73 5.82 6.03
N LYS A 19 -5.08 5.25 4.86
CA LYS A 19 -4.16 5.06 3.73
C LYS A 19 -3.58 6.38 3.22
N ALA A 20 -4.40 7.42 3.10
CA ALA A 20 -3.96 8.75 2.67
C ALA A 20 -3.01 9.45 3.65
N SER A 21 -2.95 9.00 4.91
CA SER A 21 -2.12 9.58 5.96
C SER A 21 -0.77 8.88 6.14
N ASP A 22 -0.58 7.66 5.63
CA ASP A 22 0.69 6.94 5.73
C ASP A 22 1.66 7.39 4.62
N PRO A 23 2.81 8.00 4.95
CA PRO A 23 3.79 8.43 3.96
C PRO A 23 4.32 7.29 3.08
N ALA A 24 4.37 6.05 3.60
CA ALA A 24 4.82 4.89 2.84
C ALA A 24 3.82 4.56 1.72
N TYR A 25 2.52 4.50 2.05
CA TYR A 25 1.45 4.30 1.07
C TYR A 25 1.44 5.41 0.02
N VAL A 26 1.46 6.68 0.46
CA VAL A 26 1.36 7.84 -0.44
C VAL A 26 2.52 7.87 -1.43
N ARG A 27 3.73 7.54 -0.98
CA ARG A 27 4.90 7.48 -1.87
C ARG A 27 4.76 6.34 -2.90
N CYS A 28 4.43 5.14 -2.44
CA CYS A 28 4.26 3.98 -3.32
C CYS A 28 3.13 4.21 -4.33
N ASN A 29 1.95 4.63 -3.88
CA ASN A 29 0.79 4.85 -4.75
C ASN A 29 1.04 5.97 -5.78
N ARG A 30 1.89 6.95 -5.46
CA ARG A 30 2.28 7.97 -6.44
C ARG A 30 3.05 7.35 -7.61
N GLU A 31 3.89 6.35 -7.36
CA GLU A 31 4.63 5.61 -8.38
C GLU A 31 3.64 4.80 -9.24
N CYS A 32 2.72 4.04 -8.62
CA CYS A 32 1.65 3.32 -9.33
C CYS A 32 0.81 4.22 -10.26
N ILE A 33 0.43 5.42 -9.78
CA ILE A 33 -0.34 6.38 -10.59
C ILE A 33 0.47 6.85 -11.81
N VAL A 34 1.76 7.10 -11.63
CA VAL A 34 2.64 7.52 -12.74
C VAL A 34 2.73 6.41 -13.78
N GLU A 35 2.98 5.17 -13.36
CA GLU A 35 3.08 4.00 -14.24
C GLU A 35 1.79 3.76 -15.02
N ARG A 36 0.64 3.77 -14.34
CA ARG A 36 -0.69 3.67 -14.99
C ARG A 36 -0.88 4.76 -16.05
N ASN A 37 -0.48 5.99 -15.77
CA ASN A 37 -0.64 7.09 -16.70
C ASN A 37 0.28 6.93 -17.93
N VAL A 38 1.50 6.42 -17.74
CA VAL A 38 2.42 6.08 -18.84
C VAL A 38 1.82 4.96 -19.68
N CYS A 39 1.40 3.86 -19.06
CA CYS A 39 0.74 2.73 -19.73
C CYS A 39 -0.49 3.20 -20.53
N SER A 40 -1.36 4.00 -19.91
CA SER A 40 -2.56 4.54 -20.57
C SER A 40 -2.24 5.45 -21.76
N SER A 41 -1.16 6.23 -21.67
CA SER A 41 -0.68 7.05 -22.78
C SER A 41 -0.19 6.17 -23.92
N ASP A 42 0.60 5.14 -23.62
CA ASP A 42 1.14 4.22 -24.62
C ASP A 42 0.04 3.44 -25.33
N CYS A 43 -0.98 2.96 -24.62
CA CYS A 43 -2.15 2.31 -25.23
C CYS A 43 -2.86 3.19 -26.26
N ARG A 44 -2.88 4.51 -26.04
CA ARG A 44 -3.56 5.48 -26.92
C ARG A 44 -2.69 5.91 -28.11
N LEU A 45 -1.37 5.80 -27.98
CA LEU A 45 -0.39 6.25 -28.97
C LEU A 45 0.13 5.11 -29.86
N ARG A 46 -0.12 3.85 -29.50
CA ARG A 46 0.26 2.69 -30.33
C ARG A 46 -0.47 2.73 -31.67
N GLU A 47 0.26 3.10 -32.72
CA GLU A 47 -0.20 3.17 -34.12
C GLU A 47 -0.72 1.81 -34.63
N GLU A 48 -0.30 0.71 -34.01
CA GLU A 48 -0.76 -0.66 -34.32
C GLU A 48 -2.20 -0.92 -33.83
N LEU A 49 -2.63 -0.29 -32.73
CA LEU A 49 -3.98 -0.43 -32.17
C LEU A 49 -4.93 0.55 -32.87
N SER A 50 -5.13 0.38 -34.18
CA SER A 50 -6.14 1.15 -34.92
C SER A 50 -7.58 0.76 -34.53
N ASN A 51 -7.73 -0.37 -33.84
CA ASN A 51 -8.99 -0.91 -33.36
C ASN A 51 -9.33 -0.41 -31.94
N ARG A 52 -10.47 0.28 -31.82
CA ARG A 52 -10.98 0.79 -30.54
C ARG A 52 -11.12 -0.29 -29.46
N MET A 53 -11.44 -1.53 -29.81
CA MET A 53 -11.53 -2.61 -28.83
C MET A 53 -10.17 -2.97 -28.22
N GLU A 54 -9.11 -2.97 -29.03
CA GLU A 54 -7.76 -3.29 -28.56
C GLU A 54 -7.22 -2.18 -27.64
N ILE A 55 -7.47 -0.91 -27.96
CA ILE A 55 -7.17 0.21 -27.06
C ILE A 55 -7.90 0.05 -25.72
N MET A 56 -9.18 -0.34 -25.76
CA MET A 56 -9.96 -0.54 -24.53
C MET A 56 -9.40 -1.70 -23.69
N HIS A 57 -9.03 -2.82 -24.32
CA HIS A 57 -8.40 -3.93 -23.60
C HIS A 57 -7.08 -3.52 -22.95
N CYS A 58 -6.21 -2.82 -23.69
CA CYS A 58 -4.95 -2.29 -23.16
C CYS A 58 -5.18 -1.35 -21.96
N LEU A 59 -6.19 -0.46 -22.04
CA LEU A 59 -6.51 0.43 -20.92
C LEU A 59 -7.06 -0.30 -19.68
N ILE A 60 -7.75 -1.43 -19.88
CA ILE A 60 -8.21 -2.29 -18.78
C ILE A 60 -7.01 -2.96 -18.13
N GLU A 61 -6.08 -3.51 -18.90
CA GLU A 61 -4.84 -4.11 -18.39
C GLU A 61 -4.02 -3.11 -17.56
N CYS A 62 -3.81 -1.88 -18.06
CA CYS A 62 -3.15 -0.84 -17.28
C CYS A 62 -3.84 -0.54 -15.94
N ASN A 63 -5.17 -0.65 -15.90
CA ASN A 63 -5.94 -0.41 -14.68
C ASN A 63 -5.85 -1.59 -13.72
N ASP A 64 -5.84 -2.81 -14.24
CA ASP A 64 -5.67 -4.02 -13.43
C ASP A 64 -4.28 -4.04 -12.78
N GLU A 65 -3.23 -3.72 -13.54
CA GLU A 65 -1.86 -3.53 -13.01
C GLU A 65 -1.80 -2.44 -11.93
N TYR A 66 -2.51 -1.33 -12.12
CA TYR A 66 -2.61 -0.29 -11.10
C TYR A 66 -3.29 -0.78 -9.82
N VAL A 67 -4.34 -1.59 -9.93
CA VAL A 67 -5.05 -2.15 -8.75
C VAL A 67 -4.15 -3.11 -7.99
N GLU A 68 -3.37 -3.93 -8.69
CA GLU A 68 -2.36 -4.81 -8.09
C GLU A 68 -1.29 -3.99 -7.36
N CYS A 69 -0.72 -2.98 -8.02
CA CYS A 69 0.26 -2.06 -7.42
C CYS A 69 -0.31 -1.33 -6.19
N GLU A 70 -1.56 -0.86 -6.24
CA GLU A 70 -2.21 -0.23 -5.08
C GLU A 70 -2.38 -1.20 -3.90
N ALA A 71 -2.61 -2.49 -4.17
CA ALA A 71 -2.68 -3.53 -3.15
C ALA A 71 -1.31 -3.79 -2.51
N GLU A 72 -0.23 -3.87 -3.30
CA GLU A 72 1.15 -3.97 -2.81
C GLU A 72 1.50 -2.77 -1.91
N CYS A 73 1.15 -1.55 -2.33
CA CYS A 73 1.36 -0.35 -1.52
C CYS A 73 0.62 -0.41 -0.18
N ALA A 74 -0.61 -0.97 -0.16
CA ALA A 74 -1.35 -1.16 1.07
C ALA A 74 -0.67 -2.20 1.98
N CYS A 75 -0.08 -3.25 1.42
CA CYS A 75 0.69 -4.24 2.16
C CYS A 75 1.95 -3.61 2.79
N VAL A 76 2.75 -2.88 2.01
CA VAL A 76 3.96 -2.19 2.50
C VAL A 76 3.63 -1.18 3.60
N SER A 77 2.54 -0.41 3.43
CA SER A 77 2.04 0.53 4.45
C SER A 77 1.69 -0.17 5.77
N LYS A 78 1.09 -1.36 5.69
CA LYS A 78 0.79 -2.17 6.86
C LYS A 78 2.07 -2.65 7.56
N CYS A 79 3.04 -3.19 6.83
CA CYS A 79 4.34 -3.61 7.39
C CYS A 79 5.03 -2.44 8.13
N SER A 80 5.09 -1.26 7.50
CA SER A 80 5.62 -0.02 8.11
C SER A 80 4.87 0.39 9.39
N SER A 81 3.56 0.22 9.41
CA SER A 81 2.73 0.51 10.59
C SER A 81 2.99 -0.50 11.72
N ASP A 82 3.12 -1.77 11.40
CA ASP A 82 3.44 -2.85 12.34
C ASP A 82 4.86 -2.67 12.92
N LEU A 83 5.84 -2.27 12.10
CA LEU A 83 7.18 -1.89 12.57
C LEU A 83 7.13 -0.74 13.59
N LYS A 84 6.36 0.31 13.32
CA LYS A 84 6.19 1.45 14.26
C LYS A 84 5.56 0.97 15.58
N ALA A 85 4.56 0.10 15.51
CA ALA A 85 3.93 -0.47 16.69
C ALA A 85 4.90 -1.35 17.50
N CYS A 86 5.64 -2.24 16.83
CA CYS A 86 6.64 -3.12 17.43
C CYS A 86 7.76 -2.32 18.11
N THR A 87 8.36 -1.37 17.40
CA THR A 87 9.43 -0.52 17.94
C THR A 87 8.95 0.35 19.10
N SER A 88 7.71 0.85 19.05
CA SER A 88 7.07 1.53 20.18
C SER A 88 6.90 0.60 21.39
N GLY A 89 6.46 -0.64 21.17
CA GLY A 89 6.38 -1.69 22.19
C GLY A 89 7.74 -1.96 22.85
N CYS A 90 8.81 -2.08 22.07
CA CYS A 90 10.17 -2.21 22.61
C CYS A 90 10.61 -0.99 23.45
N ASN A 91 10.07 0.20 23.18
CA ASN A 91 10.44 1.42 23.91
C ASN A 91 9.75 1.52 25.26
N THR A 92 8.50 1.09 25.32
CA THR A 92 7.66 1.15 26.52
C THR A 92 7.86 -0.06 27.43
N HIS A 93 8.30 -1.20 26.89
CA HIS A 93 8.53 -2.40 27.68
C HIS A 93 9.65 -2.20 28.74
N PRO A 94 9.43 -2.61 30.01
CA PRO A 94 10.38 -2.42 31.09
C PRO A 94 11.49 -3.47 31.07
N PHE A 95 12.31 -3.46 30.01
CA PHE A 95 13.48 -4.33 29.93
C PHE A 95 14.45 -4.06 31.09
N GLN A 96 14.94 -5.13 31.72
CA GLN A 96 15.95 -5.03 32.77
C GLN A 96 17.31 -4.60 32.18
N ASN A 97 17.62 -5.04 30.95
CA ASN A 97 18.89 -4.80 30.31
C ASN A 97 18.76 -4.02 29.00
N ARG A 98 19.76 -3.20 28.68
CA ARG A 98 19.81 -2.46 27.40
C ARG A 98 19.95 -3.38 26.19
N TRP A 99 20.56 -4.56 26.37
CA TRP A 99 20.75 -5.53 25.30
C TRP A 99 19.42 -6.08 24.79
N ASP A 100 18.51 -6.45 25.69
CA ASP A 100 17.20 -7.02 25.34
C ASP A 100 16.35 -6.02 24.56
N ARG A 101 16.38 -4.74 24.96
CA ARG A 101 15.73 -3.66 24.20
C ARG A 101 16.29 -3.51 22.79
N ARG A 102 17.62 -3.60 22.64
CA ARG A 102 18.27 -3.54 21.33
C ARG A 102 17.92 -4.77 20.48
N GLN A 103 17.85 -5.95 21.10
CA GLN A 103 17.46 -7.17 20.41
C GLN A 103 16.02 -7.07 19.91
N CYS A 104 15.08 -6.69 20.78
CA CYS A 104 13.68 -6.45 20.42
C CYS A 104 13.53 -5.56 19.18
N ARG A 105 14.23 -4.41 19.14
CA ARG A 105 14.18 -3.52 17.96
C ARG A 105 14.76 -4.15 16.69
N ARG A 106 15.80 -4.99 16.81
CA ARG A 106 16.37 -5.71 15.66
C ARG A 106 15.40 -6.76 15.15
N ASP A 107 14.73 -7.46 16.06
CA ASP A 107 13.72 -8.45 15.70
C ASP A 107 12.55 -7.76 14.97
N CYS A 108 12.07 -6.60 15.45
CA CYS A 108 11.06 -5.81 14.73
C CYS A 108 11.48 -5.43 13.30
N ILE A 109 12.73 -5.01 13.10
CA ILE A 109 13.24 -4.65 11.77
C ILE A 109 13.30 -5.88 10.87
N HIS A 110 13.76 -7.01 11.41
CA HIS A 110 13.84 -8.26 10.66
C HIS A 110 12.44 -8.78 10.25
N GLU A 111 11.46 -8.67 11.14
CA GLU A 111 10.06 -9.00 10.82
C GLU A 111 9.47 -8.08 9.75
N ASP A 112 9.80 -6.78 9.78
CA ASP A 112 9.39 -5.82 8.74
C ASP A 112 10.02 -6.12 7.38
N GLU A 113 11.31 -6.47 7.34
CA GLU A 113 11.98 -6.91 6.10
C GLU A 113 11.28 -8.12 5.48
N ILE A 114 10.98 -9.14 6.30
CA ILE A 114 10.25 -10.34 5.86
C ILE A 114 8.83 -9.97 5.40
N CYS A 115 8.16 -9.04 6.09
CA CYS A 115 6.82 -8.59 5.73
C CYS A 115 6.82 -7.92 4.35
N GLN A 116 7.78 -7.03 4.08
CA GLN A 116 7.90 -6.32 2.81
C GLN A 116 8.25 -7.26 1.65
N ASP A 117 9.08 -8.28 1.87
CA ASP A 117 9.43 -9.28 0.86
C ASP A 117 8.24 -10.16 0.42
N LEU A 118 7.15 -10.19 1.21
CA LEU A 118 5.96 -10.99 0.95
C LEU A 118 4.80 -10.23 0.28
N CYS A 119 4.95 -8.92 0.03
CA CYS A 119 3.85 -8.03 -0.35
C CYS A 119 3.41 -8.06 -1.83
#